data_AF-A0A2E7JH15-F1
#
_entry.id   AF-A0A2E7JH15-F1
#
_cell.length_a   1.000
_cell.length_b   1.000
_cell.length_c   1.000
_cell.angle_alpha   90.00
_cell.angle_beta   90.00
_cell.angle_gamma   90.00
#
_symmetry.space_group_name_H-M   'P 1'
#
loop_
_entity.id
_entity.type
_entity.pdbx_description
1 polymer ?
#
loop_
_entity_poly.entity_id
_entity_poly.type
_entity_poly.pdbx_seq_one_letter_code
_entity_poly.pdbx_strand_id
1 'polypeptide(L)' 'MLEAKEEQLRVAQKMEAIGHLAGGIAHDFNNLTTVIIGNLVHLLEDLGEGDPRQEDARDAYDAARRCSALVEQLL' A
#
# COMPACT_ATOMS: atom_id res chain seq x y z
N MET A 1 -27.42 -7.83 31.09
CA MET A 1 -26.19 -8.67 30.94
C MET A 1 -26.14 -9.39 29.60
N LEU A 2 -27.25 -9.99 29.13
CA LEU A 2 -27.31 -10.64 27.80
C LEU A 2 -27.17 -9.62 26.66
N GLU A 3 -27.96 -8.54 26.68
CA GLU A 3 -27.94 -7.47 25.66
C GLU A 3 -26.56 -6.78 25.54
N ALA A 4 -25.86 -6.60 26.67
CA ALA A 4 -24.52 -6.01 26.67
C ALA A 4 -23.47 -6.94 26.02
N LYS A 5 -23.62 -8.26 26.16
CA LYS A 5 -22.76 -9.25 25.49
C LYS A 5 -23.06 -9.32 23.99
N GLU A 6 -24.32 -9.23 23.60
CA GLU A 6 -24.72 -9.20 22.19
C GLU A 6 -24.18 -7.94 21.49
N GLU A 7 -24.24 -6.77 22.14
CA GLU A 7 -23.65 -5.55 21.57
C GLU A 7 -22.12 -5.63 21.48
N GLN A 8 -21.45 -6.20 22.49
CA GLN A 8 -20.00 -6.45 22.42
C GLN A 8 -19.65 -7.41 21.28
N LEU A 9 -20.44 -8.48 21.08
CA LEU A 9 -20.24 -9.43 19.97
C LEU A 9 -20.41 -8.73 18.61
N ARG A 10 -21.42 -7.87 18.48
CA ARG A 10 -21.67 -7.11 17.26
C ARG A 10 -20.54 -6.12 16.95
N VAL A 11 -20.01 -5.45 17.97
CA VAL A 11 -18.84 -4.57 17.84
C VAL A 11 -17.60 -5.38 17.43
N ALA A 12 -17.36 -6.53 18.04
CA ALA A 12 -16.23 -7.40 17.71
C ALA A 12 -16.28 -7.88 16.25
N GLN A 13 -17.45 -8.36 15.78
CA GLN A 13 -17.65 -8.78 14.38
C GLN A 13 -17.45 -7.62 13.39
N LYS A 14 -17.89 -6.42 13.76
CA LYS A 14 -17.66 -5.22 12.93
C LYS A 14 -16.16 -4.90 12.83
N MET A 15 -15.42 -5.02 13.92
CA MET A 15 -13.97 -4.78 13.92
C MET A 15 -13.21 -5.85 13.14
N GLU A 16 -13.63 -7.12 13.22
CA GLU A 16 -13.09 -8.21 12.42
C GLU A 16 -13.28 -7.97 10.92
N ALA A 17 -14.48 -7.57 10.51
CA ALA A 17 -14.76 -7.23 9.10
C ALA A 17 -13.93 -6.02 8.61
N ILE A 18 -13.72 -5.01 9.46
CA ILE A 18 -12.85 -3.87 9.15
C ILE A 18 -11.40 -4.31 8.99
N GLY A 19 -10.89 -5.16 9.90
CA GLY A 19 -9.52 -5.70 9.83
C GLY A 19 -9.30 -6.53 8.57
N HIS A 20 -10.25 -7.39 8.21
CA HIS A 20 -10.19 -8.18 6.98
C HIS A 20 -10.19 -7.30 5.72
N LEU A 21 -11.04 -6.28 5.68
CA LEU A 21 -11.09 -5.34 4.56
C LEU A 21 -9.79 -4.53 4.45
N ALA A 22 -9.26 -4.03 5.57
CA ALA A 22 -7.99 -3.30 5.61
C ALA A 22 -6.82 -4.17 5.13
N GLY A 23 -6.76 -5.43 5.57
CA GLY A 23 -5.76 -6.40 5.12
C GLY A 23 -5.82 -6.67 3.62
N GLY A 24 -7.02 -6.86 3.06
CA GLY A 24 -7.21 -7.05 1.63
C GLY A 24 -6.79 -5.82 0.81
N ILE A 25 -7.21 -4.62 1.24
CA ILE A 25 -6.84 -3.36 0.57
C ILE A 25 -5.32 -3.16 0.61
N ALA A 26 -4.69 -3.40 1.75
CA ALA A 26 -3.24 -3.22 1.89
C ALA A 26 -2.45 -4.20 1.01
N HIS A 27 -2.89 -5.46 0.94
CA HIS A 27 -2.30 -6.45 0.04
C HIS A 27 -2.39 -6.01 -1.42
N ASP A 28 -3.55 -5.55 -1.87
CA ASP A 28 -3.74 -5.11 -3.26
C ASP A 28 -2.92 -3.85 -3.57
N PHE A 29 -2.80 -2.93 -2.62
CA PHE A 29 -1.90 -1.77 -2.74
C PHE A 29 -0.44 -2.21 -2.90
N ASN A 30 0.04 -3.14 -2.07
CA ASN A 30 1.41 -3.65 -2.15
C ASN A 30 1.68 -4.35 -3.49
N ASN A 31 0.70 -5.05 -4.05
CA ASN A 31 0.84 -5.64 -5.38
C ASN A 31 1.03 -4.58 -6.46
N LEU A 32 0.25 -3.50 -6.41
CA LEU A 32 0.36 -2.40 -7.37
C LEU A 32 1.68 -1.65 -7.22
N THR A 33 2.08 -1.28 -6.00
CA THR A 33 3.35 -0.56 -5.78
C THR A 33 4.55 -1.41 -6.16
N THR A 34 4.53 -2.73 -5.93
CA THR A 34 5.59 -3.64 -6.34
C THR A 34 5.80 -3.60 -7.86
N VAL A 35 4.72 -3.68 -8.65
CA VAL A 35 4.81 -3.61 -10.12
C VAL A 35 5.28 -2.23 -10.59
N ILE A 36 4.76 -1.15 -10.00
CA ILE A 36 5.15 0.23 -10.33
C ILE A 36 6.65 0.44 -10.04
N ILE A 37 7.10 0.07 -8.86
CA ILE A 37 8.51 0.17 -8.44
C ILE A 37 9.39 -0.64 -9.38
N GLY A 38 8.99 -1.88 -9.70
CA GLY A 38 9.73 -2.74 -10.63
C GLY A 38 9.91 -2.08 -12.00
N ASN A 39 8.83 -1.52 -12.57
CA ASN A 39 8.90 -0.82 -13.86
C ASN A 39 9.78 0.44 -13.80
N LEU A 40 9.71 1.20 -12.70
CA LEU A 40 10.52 2.41 -12.50
C LEU A 40 12.01 2.10 -12.35
N VAL A 41 12.37 0.96 -11.74
CA VAL A 41 13.76 0.48 -11.69
C VAL A 41 14.28 0.23 -13.11
N HIS A 42 13.55 -0.54 -13.92
CA HIS A 42 13.94 -0.81 -15.31
C HIS A 42 14.02 0.49 -16.13
N LEU A 43 13.05 1.40 -15.96
CA LEU A 43 13.07 2.69 -16.64
C LEU A 43 14.30 3.53 -16.26
N LEU A 44 14.66 3.57 -14.98
CA LEU A 44 15.85 4.30 -14.52
C LEU A 44 17.14 3.72 -15.07
N GLU A 45 17.21 2.39 -15.24
CA GLU A 45 18.33 1.71 -15.90
C GLU A 45 18.39 2.06 -17.40
N ASP A 46 17.25 2.12 -18.08
CA ASP A 46 17.14 2.44 -19.51
C ASP A 46 17.43 3.90 -19.85
N LEU A 47 17.09 4.83 -18.96
CA LEU A 47 17.17 6.27 -19.25
C LEU A 47 18.62 6.77 -19.41
N GLY A 48 19.63 6.08 -18.89
CA GLY A 48 21.04 6.46 -19.09
C GLY A 48 21.42 7.82 -18.49
N GLU A 49 22.71 8.08 -18.33
CA GLU A 49 23.19 9.32 -17.72
C GLU A 49 22.89 10.55 -18.59
N GLY A 50 22.25 11.56 -18.01
CA GLY A 50 21.96 12.85 -18.67
C GLY A 50 20.60 12.95 -19.36
N ASP A 51 19.77 11.89 -19.32
CA ASP A 51 18.39 12.00 -19.80
C ASP A 51 17.56 12.87 -18.84
N PRO A 52 16.88 13.92 -19.35
CA PRO A 52 16.12 14.84 -18.52
C PRO A 52 14.95 14.18 -17.78
N ARG A 53 14.50 12.98 -18.21
CA ARG A 53 13.42 12.22 -17.56
C ARG A 53 13.91 11.43 -16.35
N GLN A 54 15.22 11.34 -16.10
CA GLN A 54 15.73 10.63 -14.92
C GLN A 54 15.20 11.20 -13.62
N GLU A 55 15.11 12.53 -13.52
CA GLU A 55 14.61 13.20 -12.31
C GLU A 55 13.15 12.83 -12.05
N ASP A 56 12.29 12.95 -13.06
CA ASP A 56 10.88 12.56 -12.97
C ASP A 56 10.70 11.07 -12.61
N ALA A 57 11.51 10.18 -13.23
CA ALA A 57 11.48 8.75 -12.94
C ALA A 57 11.94 8.44 -11.51
N ARG A 58 12.93 9.20 -10.99
CA ARG A 58 13.43 9.08 -9.62
C ARG A 58 12.37 9.54 -8.61
N ASP A 59 11.73 10.67 -8.88
CA ASP A 59 10.66 11.21 -8.04
C ASP A 59 9.46 10.26 -7.97
N ALA A 60 9.06 9.68 -9.12
CA ALA A 60 8.02 8.67 -9.17
C ALA A 60 8.38 7.42 -8.36
N TYR A 61 9.64 6.98 -8.43
CA TYR A 61 10.13 5.82 -7.68
C TYR A 61 10.09 6.08 -6.17
N ASP A 62 10.57 7.24 -5.73
CA ASP A 62 10.58 7.61 -4.32
C ASP A 62 9.16 7.85 -3.78
N ALA A 63 8.24 8.36 -4.60
CA ALA A 63 6.82 8.44 -4.24
C ALA A 63 6.18 7.05 -4.10
N ALA A 64 6.44 6.12 -5.03
CA ALA A 64 5.91 4.75 -4.97
C ALA A 64 6.44 3.99 -3.74
N ARG A 65 7.72 4.16 -3.38
CA ARG A 65 8.29 3.59 -2.15
C ARG A 65 7.65 4.14 -0.89
N ARG A 66 7.42 5.45 -0.81
CA ARG A 66 6.72 6.08 0.32
C ARG A 66 5.29 5.57 0.44
N CYS A 67 4.59 5.40 -0.68
CA CYS A 67 3.24 4.81 -0.69
C CYS A 67 3.23 3.41 -0.08
N SER A 68 4.15 2.55 -0.51
CA SER A 68 4.28 1.18 0.03
C SER A 68 4.56 1.19 1.54
N ALA A 69 5.46 2.05 2.00
CA ALA A 69 5.78 2.18 3.42
C ALA A 69 4.59 2.69 4.27
N LEU A 70 3.76 3.59 3.72
CA LEU A 70 2.55 4.06 4.40
C LEU A 70 1.50 2.96 4.53
N VAL A 71 1.35 2.11 3.51
CA VAL A 71 0.43 0.97 3.53
C VAL A 71 0.87 -0.08 4.55
N GLU A 72 2.17 -0.35 4.67
CA GLU A 72 2.72 -1.24 5.71
C GLU A 72 2.48 -0.72 7.13
N GLN A 73 2.40 0.60 7.35
CA GLN A 73 2.09 1.19 8.66
C GLN A 73 0.61 1.14 9.05
N LEU A 74 -0.29 0.85 8.10
CA LEU A 74 -1.73 0.70 8.34
C LEU A 74 -2.13 -0.72 8.77
N LEU A 75 -1.21 -1.67 8.64
CA LEU A 75 -1.34 -3.08 9.04
C LEU A 75 -0.73 -3.31 10.42
#